data_AF-A0A7X1HJ31-F1
#
_entry.id   AF-A0A7X1HJ31-F1
#
_cell.length_a   1.000
_cell.length_b   1.000
_cell.length_c   1.000
_cell.angle_alpha   90.00
_cell.angle_beta   90.00
_cell.angle_gamma   90.00
#
_symmetry.space_group_name_H-M   'P 1'
#
loop_
_entity.id
_entity.type
_entity.pdbx_description
1 polymer ?
#
loop_
_entity_poly.entity_id
_entity_poly.type
_entity_poly.pdbx_seq_one_letter_code
_entity_poly.pdbx_strand_id
1 'polypeptide(L)'
;MLNLKSIESQEWERANEISKELIEKPKPSILMFIFPFVLMPFIQEMRAYKLKRELFLKEYMYIKNIVFEELKNGWDYINIEKNIRIKISKNNVHEELYKCQYEEAICTLQFFLERVKEKEMRKKEIFTLEKTIEILNLKDEALELSLKLKKILELKSK
;
A
#
# COMPACT_ATOMS: atom_id res chain seq x y z
N MET A 1 -10.43 -15.22 -19.76
CA MET A 1 -9.59 -14.01 -19.83
C MET A 1 -9.47 -13.52 -18.40
N LEU A 2 -8.28 -13.54 -17.80
CA LEU A 2 -8.06 -13.06 -16.43
C LEU A 2 -8.68 -11.66 -16.29
N ASN A 3 -9.57 -11.47 -15.32
CA ASN A 3 -10.25 -10.18 -15.12
C ASN A 3 -9.33 -9.19 -14.38
N LEU A 4 -8.10 -9.06 -14.88
CA LEU A 4 -7.01 -8.31 -14.24
C LEU A 4 -7.39 -6.84 -14.03
N LYS A 5 -8.10 -6.23 -15.00
CA LYS A 5 -8.59 -4.85 -14.89
C LYS A 5 -9.59 -4.67 -13.75
N SER A 6 -10.48 -5.63 -13.54
CA SER A 6 -11.44 -5.58 -12.41
C SER A 6 -10.72 -5.74 -11.08
N ILE A 7 -9.77 -6.68 -10.99
CA ILE A 7 -8.99 -6.90 -9.77
C ILE A 7 -8.15 -5.67 -9.45
N GLU A 8 -7.47 -5.09 -10.44
CA GLU A 8 -6.70 -3.84 -10.28
C GLU A 8 -7.58 -2.70 -9.78
N SER A 9 -8.79 -2.55 -10.32
CA SER A 9 -9.74 -1.52 -9.87
C SER A 9 -10.18 -1.73 -8.42
N GLN A 10 -10.44 -2.98 -8.01
CA GLN A 10 -10.81 -3.34 -6.64
C GLN A 10 -9.67 -3.05 -5.65
N GLU A 11 -8.43 -3.36 -6.00
CA GLU A 11 -7.27 -3.05 -5.16
C GLU A 11 -7.08 -1.53 -4.99
N TRP A 12 -7.27 -0.76 -6.06
CA TRP A 12 -7.23 0.71 -5.99
C TRP A 12 -8.36 1.31 -5.15
N GLU A 13 -9.57 0.78 -5.25
CA GLU A 13 -10.69 1.20 -4.42
C GLU A 13 -10.41 0.93 -2.94
N ARG A 14 -9.93 -0.27 -2.63
CA ARG A 14 -9.52 -0.64 -1.26
C ARG A 14 -8.39 0.25 -0.73
N ALA A 15 -7.35 0.50 -1.53
CA ALA A 15 -6.27 1.41 -1.16
C ALA A 15 -6.81 2.81 -0.83
N ASN A 16 -7.78 3.29 -1.62
CA ASN A 16 -8.44 4.57 -1.38
C ASN A 16 -9.23 4.58 -0.07
N GLU A 17 -9.99 3.53 0.25
CA GLU A 17 -10.69 3.41 1.53
C GLU A 17 -9.73 3.43 2.71
N ILE A 18 -8.69 2.57 2.66
CA ILE A 18 -7.68 2.49 3.72
C ILE A 18 -7.01 3.86 3.91
N SER A 19 -6.67 4.56 2.82
CA SER A 19 -6.05 5.88 2.91
C SER A 19 -6.94 6.93 3.61
N LYS A 20 -8.27 6.84 3.46
CA LYS A 20 -9.23 7.75 4.10
C LYS A 20 -9.37 7.46 5.60
N GLU A 21 -9.29 6.19 5.99
CA GLU A 21 -9.33 5.76 7.40
C GLU A 21 -8.01 6.04 8.12
N LEU A 22 -6.89 5.86 7.41
CA LEU A 22 -5.55 6.04 7.96
C LEU A 22 -5.21 7.53 8.13
N ILE A 23 -5.40 8.33 7.08
CA ILE A 23 -4.96 9.72 7.01
C ILE A 23 -6.17 10.65 7.16
N GLU A 24 -6.20 11.41 8.26
CA GLU A 24 -7.31 12.28 8.58
C GLU A 24 -7.36 13.51 7.67
N LYS A 25 -8.54 13.75 7.10
CA LYS A 25 -8.80 14.95 6.30
C LYS A 25 -8.99 16.16 7.22
N PRO A 26 -8.27 17.27 6.99
CA PRO A 26 -8.52 18.53 7.70
C PRO A 26 -9.98 18.94 7.56
N LYS A 27 -10.62 19.29 8.69
CA LYS A 27 -12.00 19.74 8.72
C LYS A 27 -12.05 21.26 8.64
N PRO A 28 -12.91 21.84 7.77
CA PRO A 28 -13.08 23.28 7.75
C PRO A 28 -13.64 23.74 9.10
N SER A 29 -13.12 24.85 9.62
CA SER A 29 -13.63 25.47 10.86
C SER A 29 -14.48 26.69 10.55
N ILE A 30 -15.43 27.01 11.43
CA ILE A 30 -16.26 28.22 11.33
C ILE A 30 -15.38 29.49 11.33
N LEU A 31 -14.25 29.46 12.04
CA LEU A 31 -13.31 30.57 12.10
C LEU A 31 -12.71 30.92 10.73
N MET A 32 -12.59 29.96 9.81
CA MET A 32 -12.11 30.24 8.46
C MET A 32 -13.08 31.09 7.63
N PHE A 33 -14.38 31.07 7.96
CA PHE A 33 -15.39 31.91 7.31
C PHE A 33 -15.41 33.33 7.87
N ILE A 34 -15.06 33.49 9.15
CA ILE A 34 -15.05 34.77 9.85
C ILE A 34 -13.70 35.49 9.66
N PHE A 35 -12.60 34.73 9.60
CA PHE A 35 -11.23 35.24 9.56
C PHE A 35 -10.45 34.68 8.37
N PRO A 36 -10.35 35.44 7.26
CA PRO A 36 -9.66 34.99 6.04
C PRO A 36 -8.20 34.61 6.25
N PHE A 37 -7.51 35.13 7.27
CA PHE A 37 -6.11 34.77 7.56
C PHE A 37 -5.94 33.33 8.09
N VAL A 38 -6.99 32.73 8.67
CA VAL A 38 -7.01 31.31 9.09
C VAL A 38 -7.11 30.37 7.87
N LEU A 39 -7.45 30.90 6.70
CA LEU A 39 -7.53 30.15 5.45
C LEU A 39 -6.15 29.62 5.01
N MET A 40 -5.08 30.40 5.21
CA MET A 40 -3.74 30.01 4.75
C MET A 40 -3.20 28.77 5.48
N PRO A 41 -3.23 28.69 6.83
CA PRO A 41 -2.92 27.46 7.55
C PRO A 41 -3.74 26.25 7.10
N PHE A 42 -5.06 26.42 6.93
CA PHE A 42 -5.92 25.34 6.45
C PHE A 42 -5.56 24.86 5.03
N ILE A 43 -5.24 25.78 4.11
CA ILE A 43 -4.79 25.43 2.76
C ILE A 43 -3.49 24.61 2.84
N GLN A 44 -2.56 24.98 3.72
CA GLN A 44 -1.32 24.24 3.92
C GLN A 44 -1.58 22.83 4.47
N GLU A 45 -2.44 22.69 5.49
CA GLU A 45 -2.86 21.39 6.02
C GLU A 45 -3.53 20.53 4.95
N MET A 46 -4.41 21.11 4.14
CA MET A 46 -5.07 20.42 3.03
C MET A 46 -4.08 19.95 1.95
N ARG A 47 -3.03 20.73 1.67
CA ARG A 47 -1.94 20.32 0.77
C ARG A 47 -1.13 19.17 1.36
N ALA A 48 -0.77 19.26 2.64
CA ALA A 48 -0.06 18.20 3.35
C ALA A 48 -0.87 16.89 3.37
N TYR A 49 -2.18 16.98 3.64
CA TYR A 49 -3.10 15.84 3.56
C TYR A 49 -3.10 15.16 2.18
N LYS A 50 -3.21 15.96 1.10
CA LYS A 50 -3.19 15.42 -0.27
C LYS A 50 -1.88 14.71 -0.56
N LEU A 51 -0.74 15.32 -0.21
CA LEU A 51 0.58 14.74 -0.42
C LEU A 51 0.78 13.44 0.37
N LYS A 52 0.41 13.44 1.67
CA LYS A 52 0.48 12.22 2.51
C LYS A 52 -0.35 11.09 1.91
N ARG A 53 -1.55 11.38 1.42
CA ARG A 53 -2.41 10.37 0.77
C ARG A 53 -1.84 9.86 -0.54
N GLU A 54 -1.32 10.74 -1.39
CA GLU A 54 -0.71 10.35 -2.67
C GLU A 54 0.50 9.44 -2.45
N LEU A 55 1.39 9.81 -1.52
CA LEU A 55 2.52 8.98 -1.12
C LEU A 55 2.06 7.63 -0.58
N PHE A 56 1.09 7.61 0.34
CA PHE A 56 0.56 6.36 0.87
C PHE A 56 0.02 5.44 -0.24
N LEU A 57 -0.81 5.97 -1.15
CA LEU A 57 -1.39 5.17 -2.23
C LEU A 57 -0.31 4.59 -3.15
N LYS A 58 0.71 5.38 -3.47
CA LYS A 58 1.84 4.95 -4.28
C LYS A 58 2.59 3.80 -3.61
N GLU A 59 2.96 3.96 -2.34
CA GLU A 59 3.75 2.95 -1.61
C GLU A 59 2.91 1.69 -1.31
N TYR A 60 1.65 1.85 -0.91
CA TYR A 60 0.74 0.74 -0.62
C TYR A 60 0.44 -0.14 -1.85
N MET A 61 0.39 0.49 -3.04
CA MET A 61 0.19 -0.23 -4.30
C MET A 61 1.49 -0.71 -4.96
N TYR A 62 2.65 -0.41 -4.40
CA TYR A 62 3.96 -0.64 -5.05
C TYR A 62 4.15 -2.09 -5.51
N ILE A 63 4.03 -3.07 -4.59
CA ILE A 63 4.20 -4.49 -4.91
C ILE A 63 3.14 -4.96 -5.91
N LYS A 64 1.88 -4.59 -5.69
CA LYS A 64 0.76 -4.98 -6.55
C LYS A 64 0.94 -4.45 -7.97
N ASN A 65 1.41 -3.22 -8.12
CA ASN A 65 1.68 -2.60 -9.42
C ASN A 65 2.82 -3.30 -10.16
N ILE A 66 3.90 -3.68 -9.47
CA ILE A 66 4.96 -4.51 -10.07
C ILE A 66 4.35 -5.78 -10.66
N VAL A 67 3.53 -6.49 -9.89
CA VAL A 67 2.89 -7.74 -10.34
C VAL A 67 1.94 -7.49 -11.52
N PHE A 68 1.11 -6.43 -11.45
CA PHE A 68 0.20 -6.07 -12.54
C PHE A 68 0.92 -5.74 -13.84
N GLU A 69 2.01 -4.97 -13.77
CA GLU A 69 2.84 -4.66 -14.94
C GLU A 69 3.38 -5.93 -15.58
N GLU A 70 3.94 -6.85 -14.79
CA GLU A 70 4.49 -8.10 -15.33
C GLU A 70 3.40 -8.99 -15.96
N LEU A 71 2.22 -9.06 -15.35
CA LEU A 71 1.09 -9.80 -15.93
C LEU A 71 0.59 -9.18 -17.23
N LYS A 72 0.57 -7.84 -17.34
CA LYS A 72 0.19 -7.12 -18.56
C LYS A 72 1.18 -7.35 -19.70
N ASN A 73 2.46 -7.57 -19.39
CA ASN A 73 3.49 -7.85 -20.39
C ASN A 73 3.34 -9.25 -21.04
N GLY A 74 2.48 -10.11 -20.49
CA GLY A 74 2.10 -11.40 -21.11
C GLY A 74 3.18 -12.49 -21.02
N TRP A 75 4.08 -12.38 -20.04
CA TRP A 75 5.17 -13.34 -19.86
C TRP A 75 4.65 -14.63 -19.19
N ASP A 76 5.35 -15.75 -19.38
CA ASP A 76 5.07 -16.96 -18.62
C ASP A 76 5.50 -16.79 -17.15
N TYR A 77 4.93 -17.62 -16.27
CA TYR A 77 5.08 -17.49 -14.82
C TYR A 77 6.55 -17.40 -14.36
N ILE A 78 7.44 -18.20 -14.96
CA ILE A 78 8.87 -18.24 -14.59
C ILE A 78 9.54 -16.89 -14.88
N ASN A 79 9.26 -16.31 -16.05
CA ASN A 79 9.82 -15.02 -16.44
C ASN A 79 9.22 -13.87 -15.60
N ILE A 80 7.92 -13.92 -15.28
CA ILE A 80 7.29 -12.97 -14.36
C ILE A 80 7.98 -13.02 -12.98
N GLU A 81 8.14 -14.20 -12.40
CA GLU A 81 8.76 -14.37 -11.09
C GLU A 81 10.19 -13.82 -11.07
N LYS A 82 10.98 -14.12 -12.11
CA LYS A 82 12.34 -13.60 -12.26
C LYS A 82 12.36 -12.06 -12.33
N ASN A 83 11.43 -11.45 -13.05
CA ASN A 83 11.34 -9.99 -13.14
C ASN A 83 10.93 -9.33 -11.84
N ILE A 84 9.92 -9.89 -11.16
CA ILE A 84 9.49 -9.43 -9.84
C ILE A 84 10.70 -9.43 -8.90
N ARG A 85 11.49 -10.51 -8.90
CA ARG A 85 12.71 -10.62 -8.11
C ARG A 85 13.67 -9.46 -8.37
N ILE A 86 13.98 -9.19 -9.64
CA ILE A 86 14.88 -8.11 -10.06
C ILE A 86 14.35 -6.72 -9.65
N LYS A 87 13.03 -6.49 -9.81
CA LYS A 87 12.41 -5.20 -9.47
C LYS A 87 12.41 -4.93 -7.97
N ILE A 88 12.19 -5.96 -7.14
CA ILE A 88 12.19 -5.82 -5.68
C ILE A 88 13.63 -5.74 -5.13
N SER A 89 14.59 -6.48 -5.71
CA SER A 89 15.97 -6.54 -5.20
C SER A 89 16.75 -5.25 -5.40
N LYS A 90 16.36 -4.42 -6.37
CA LYS A 90 17.07 -3.16 -6.68
C LYS A 90 17.00 -2.12 -5.56
N ASN A 91 16.05 -2.23 -4.63
CA ASN A 91 15.72 -1.14 -3.70
C ASN A 91 15.95 -1.47 -2.23
N ASN A 92 16.46 -2.65 -1.88
CA ASN A 92 16.42 -3.11 -0.49
C ASN A 92 17.81 -3.39 0.10
N VAL A 93 18.16 -2.62 1.12
CA VAL A 93 19.41 -2.76 1.90
C VAL A 93 19.30 -3.89 2.92
N HIS A 94 18.07 -4.33 3.25
CA HIS A 94 17.80 -5.37 4.23
C HIS A 94 17.36 -6.67 3.53
N GLU A 95 18.21 -7.69 3.54
CA GLU A 95 17.96 -8.97 2.87
C GLU A 95 16.68 -9.66 3.37
N GLU A 96 16.41 -9.60 4.68
CA GLU A 96 15.20 -10.18 5.27
C GLU A 96 13.92 -9.45 4.82
N LEU A 97 13.96 -8.11 4.75
CA LEU A 97 12.82 -7.33 4.28
C LEU A 97 12.57 -7.56 2.79
N TYR A 98 13.64 -7.66 2.01
CA TYR A 98 13.59 -8.03 0.60
C TYR A 98 12.88 -9.37 0.40
N LYS A 99 13.26 -10.37 1.20
CA LYS A 99 12.65 -11.70 1.15
C LYS A 99 11.15 -11.63 1.44
N CYS A 100 10.75 -10.87 2.46
CA CYS A 100 9.33 -10.68 2.80
C CYS A 100 8.55 -10.04 1.66
N GLN A 101 9.07 -8.95 1.09
CA GLN A 101 8.45 -8.25 -0.04
C GLN A 101 8.34 -9.13 -1.28
N TYR A 102 9.37 -9.94 -1.57
CA TYR A 102 9.34 -10.91 -2.65
C TYR A 102 8.26 -11.97 -2.43
N GLU A 103 8.20 -12.57 -1.24
CA GLU A 103 7.17 -13.55 -0.91
C GLU A 103 5.74 -12.97 -1.03
N GLU A 104 5.54 -11.72 -0.60
CA GLU A 104 4.27 -11.01 -0.80
C GLU A 104 3.94 -10.85 -2.28
N ALA A 105 4.92 -10.45 -3.10
CA ALA A 105 4.73 -10.28 -4.54
C ALA A 105 4.36 -11.60 -5.24
N ILE A 106 4.99 -12.71 -4.85
CA ILE A 106 4.65 -14.03 -5.37
C ILE A 106 3.25 -14.46 -4.93
N CYS A 107 2.88 -14.23 -3.67
CA CYS A 107 1.53 -14.52 -3.19
C CYS A 107 0.48 -13.66 -3.92
N THR A 108 0.79 -12.39 -4.19
CA THR A 108 -0.03 -11.47 -4.98
C THR A 108 -0.19 -11.94 -6.42
N LEU A 109 0.89 -12.37 -7.06
CA LEU A 109 0.85 -12.98 -8.39
C LEU A 109 -0.05 -14.21 -8.42
N GLN A 110 0.10 -15.11 -7.46
CA GLN A 110 -0.73 -16.30 -7.34
C GLN A 110 -2.20 -15.94 -7.14
N PHE A 111 -2.51 -14.90 -6.35
CA PHE A 111 -3.88 -14.43 -6.16
C PHE A 111 -4.47 -13.91 -7.47
N PHE A 112 -3.73 -13.06 -8.20
CA PHE A 112 -4.19 -12.54 -9.49
C PHE A 112 -4.37 -13.65 -10.53
N LEU A 113 -3.61 -14.75 -10.43
CA LEU A 113 -3.78 -15.96 -11.24
C LEU A 113 -4.83 -16.94 -10.69
N GLU A 114 -5.61 -16.54 -9.67
CA GLU A 114 -6.66 -17.34 -9.02
C GLU A 114 -6.16 -18.66 -8.38
N ARG A 115 -4.86 -18.73 -8.06
CA ARG A 115 -4.21 -19.91 -7.45
C ARG A 115 -4.27 -19.92 -5.92
N VAL A 116 -4.43 -18.75 -5.31
CA VAL A 116 -4.59 -18.59 -3.86
C VAL A 116 -5.77 -17.66 -3.57
N LYS A 117 -6.34 -17.78 -2.36
CA LYS A 117 -7.47 -16.95 -1.94
C LYS A 117 -6.99 -15.55 -1.52
N GLU A 118 -7.85 -14.55 -1.66
CA GLU A 118 -7.57 -13.17 -1.22
C GLU A 118 -7.04 -13.12 0.22
N LYS A 119 -7.66 -13.90 1.12
CA LYS A 119 -7.26 -13.98 2.54
C LYS A 119 -5.80 -14.37 2.74
N GLU A 120 -5.23 -15.18 1.87
CA GLU A 120 -3.81 -15.59 1.96
C GLU A 120 -2.89 -14.45 1.51
N MET A 121 -3.24 -13.76 0.43
CA MET A 121 -2.53 -12.56 -0.02
C MET A 121 -2.57 -11.46 1.07
N ARG A 122 -3.72 -11.21 1.69
CA ARG A 122 -3.83 -10.22 2.78
C ARG A 122 -2.99 -10.57 4.00
N LYS A 123 -2.93 -11.87 4.37
CA LYS A 123 -2.04 -12.30 5.46
C LYS A 123 -0.58 -12.02 5.14
N LYS A 124 -0.16 -12.21 3.89
CA LYS A 124 1.22 -11.89 3.47
C LYS A 124 1.49 -10.39 3.49
N GLU A 125 0.55 -9.58 3.03
CA GLU A 125 0.62 -8.11 3.14
C GLU A 125 0.78 -7.64 4.60
N ILE A 126 -0.02 -8.17 5.53
CA ILE A 126 0.10 -7.86 6.96
C ILE A 126 1.45 -8.31 7.52
N PHE A 127 1.90 -9.52 7.16
CA PHE A 127 3.18 -10.06 7.62
C PHE A 127 4.37 -9.20 7.14
N THR A 128 4.36 -8.75 5.89
CA THR A 128 5.39 -7.84 5.38
C THR A 128 5.39 -6.53 6.15
N LEU A 129 4.21 -5.98 6.49
CA LEU A 129 4.11 -4.77 7.31
C LEU A 129 4.70 -4.98 8.71
N GLU A 130 4.38 -6.09 9.37
CA GLU A 130 4.96 -6.44 10.67
C GLU A 130 6.49 -6.51 10.61
N LYS A 131 7.02 -7.20 9.59
CA LYS A 131 8.45 -7.32 9.36
C LYS A 131 9.10 -5.98 9.02
N THR A 132 8.40 -5.11 8.31
CA THR A 132 8.86 -3.76 8.01
C THR A 132 9.01 -2.94 9.31
N ILE A 133 8.02 -3.00 10.19
CA ILE A 133 8.06 -2.32 11.50
C ILE A 133 9.25 -2.83 12.33
N GLU A 134 9.44 -4.14 12.39
CA GLU A 134 10.51 -4.80 13.15
C GLU A 134 11.90 -4.46 12.59
N ILE A 135 12.14 -4.72 11.30
CA ILE A 135 13.46 -4.61 10.66
C ILE A 135 13.93 -3.17 10.59
N LEU A 136 13.02 -2.25 10.24
CA LEU A 136 13.36 -0.82 10.16
C LEU A 136 13.36 -0.15 11.53
N ASN A 137 12.94 -0.87 12.59
CA ASN A 137 12.83 -0.36 13.95
C ASN A 137 12.12 1.00 14.00
N LEU A 138 10.93 1.05 13.39
CA LEU A 138 10.16 2.29 13.23
C LEU A 138 9.81 2.88 14.61
N LYS A 139 9.85 4.21 14.72
CA LYS A 139 9.56 4.96 15.96
C LYS A 139 8.57 6.09 15.70
N ASP A 140 8.03 6.64 16.79
CA ASP A 140 7.19 7.85 16.79
C ASP A 140 6.00 7.78 15.81
N GLU A 141 5.75 8.84 15.05
CA GLU A 141 4.63 8.95 14.09
C GLU A 141 4.65 7.80 13.06
N ALA A 142 5.83 7.33 12.64
CA ALA A 142 5.95 6.24 11.66
C ALA A 142 5.49 4.90 12.24
N LEU A 143 5.82 4.62 13.51
CA LEU A 143 5.34 3.43 14.21
C LEU A 143 3.83 3.49 14.44
N GLU A 144 3.33 4.63 14.92
CA GLU A 144 1.90 4.82 15.19
C GLU A 144 1.04 4.62 13.93
N LEU A 145 1.44 5.25 12.82
CA LEU A 145 0.77 5.09 11.52
C LEU A 145 0.83 3.64 11.03
N SER A 146 1.97 2.97 11.17
CA SER A 146 2.13 1.58 10.73
C SER A 146 1.27 0.61 11.54
N LEU A 147 1.16 0.83 12.85
CA LEU A 147 0.27 0.05 13.73
C LEU A 147 -1.21 0.33 13.43
N LYS A 148 -1.57 1.57 13.13
CA LYS A 148 -2.93 1.93 12.69
C LYS A 148 -3.28 1.25 11.36
N LEU A 149 -2.35 1.26 10.39
CA LEU A 149 -2.51 0.55 9.12
C LEU A 149 -2.70 -0.95 9.34
N LYS A 150 -1.85 -1.58 10.16
CA LYS A 150 -1.95 -3.00 10.50
C LYS A 150 -3.35 -3.35 11.02
N LYS A 151 -3.86 -2.58 11.98
CA LYS A 151 -5.20 -2.79 12.54
C LYS A 151 -6.31 -2.68 11.49
N ILE A 152 -6.23 -1.69 10.60
CA ILE A 152 -7.19 -1.53 9.49
C ILE A 152 -7.15 -2.76 8.57
N LEU A 153 -5.95 -3.22 8.20
CA LEU A 153 -5.77 -4.39 7.35
C LEU A 153 -6.33 -5.65 8.00
N GLU A 154 -6.05 -5.89 9.29
CA GLU A 154 -6.59 -7.04 10.04
C GLU A 154 -8.12 -7.05 10.09
N LEU A 155 -8.75 -5.89 10.24
CA LEU A 155 -10.22 -5.77 10.24
C LEU A 155 -10.82 -6.05 8.86
N LYS A 156 -10.20 -5.54 7.79
CA LYS A 156 -10.65 -5.73 6.39
C LYS A 156 -10.24 -7.08 5.78
N SER A 157 -9.52 -7.92 6.52
CA SER A 157 -9.06 -9.26 6.09
C SER A 157 -9.84 -10.42 6.72
N LYS A 158 -10.82 -10.12 7.59
CA LYS A 158 -11.73 -11.10 8.18
C LYS A 158 -12.85 -11.45 7.21
#